data_AF-A0A4C2E9F9-F1
#
_entry.id   AF-A0A4C2E9F9-F1
#
_cell.length_a   1.000
_cell.length_b   1.000
_cell.length_c   1.000
_cell.angle_alpha   90.00
_cell.angle_beta   90.00
_cell.angle_gamma   90.00
#
_symmetry.space_group_name_H-M   'P 1'
#
loop_
_entity.id
_entity.type
_entity.pdbx_description
1 polymer ?
#
loop_
_entity_poly.entity_id
_entity_poly.type
_entity_poly.pdbx_seq_one_letter_code
_entity_poly.pdbx_strand_id
1 'polypeptide(L)'
;MGVALAIHGPFDGIHSVMEPYELMSQKYFIHASPTLFNAGTVNQYLSFCFLVGMKEASIDGIFQTVHDTALISKASGGIGIHVSNIRAKGAYVSGSNGTSNGLIPMLRVFNNTARYVDQGGNERPGAYCMSLEPWHLDIFDFLQLKKSQDKDELRARDLFIALWISDLFMKRVQCDGDWSLFSPNEAPGLSDVYG
;
A
#
# COMPACT_ATOMS: atom_id res chain seq x y z
N MET A 1 24.09 -20.93 4.08
CA MET A 1 25.22 -20.73 3.14
C MET A 1 24.79 -19.96 1.90
N GLY A 2 23.81 -20.42 1.10
CA GLY A 2 23.38 -19.72 -0.13
C GLY A 2 23.04 -18.23 0.05
N VAL A 3 22.25 -17.89 1.07
CA VAL A 3 21.92 -16.49 1.41
C VAL A 3 23.16 -15.65 1.72
N ALA A 4 24.05 -16.15 2.59
CA ALA A 4 25.28 -15.45 2.97
C ALA A 4 26.22 -15.24 1.77
N LEU A 5 26.35 -16.23 0.89
CA LEU A 5 27.13 -16.12 -0.35
C LEU A 5 26.56 -15.05 -1.28
N ALA A 6 25.25 -15.05 -1.50
CA ALA A 6 24.60 -14.09 -2.39
C ALA A 6 24.71 -12.64 -1.89
N ILE A 7 24.62 -12.43 -0.57
CA ILE A 7 24.67 -11.09 0.02
C ILE A 7 26.13 -10.60 0.17
N HIS A 8 27.04 -11.44 0.68
CA HIS A 8 28.37 -10.99 1.11
C HIS A 8 29.52 -11.42 0.18
N GLY A 9 29.31 -12.47 -0.63
CA GLY A 9 30.31 -12.99 -1.56
C GLY A 9 30.87 -11.97 -2.56
N PRO A 10 30.07 -11.02 -3.10
CA PRO A 10 30.57 -10.01 -4.02
C PRO A 10 31.54 -8.97 -3.41
N PHE A 11 31.57 -8.82 -2.08
CA PHE A 11 32.19 -7.66 -1.44
C PHE A 11 33.59 -7.93 -0.85
N ASP A 12 33.82 -9.07 -0.20
CA ASP A 12 35.07 -9.28 0.59
C ASP A 12 35.54 -10.75 0.69
N GLY A 13 35.19 -11.58 -0.31
CA GLY A 13 35.62 -12.97 -0.36
C GLY A 13 35.00 -13.86 0.72
N ILE A 14 35.60 -15.02 1.00
CA ILE A 14 34.94 -16.06 1.82
C ILE A 14 34.81 -15.67 3.31
N HIS A 15 35.68 -14.80 3.82
CA HIS A 15 35.68 -14.42 5.23
C HIS A 15 34.42 -13.61 5.61
N SER A 16 33.95 -12.72 4.73
CA SER A 16 32.72 -11.95 4.95
C SER A 16 31.44 -12.78 4.83
N VAL A 17 31.52 -13.98 4.25
CA VAL A 17 30.40 -14.93 4.13
C VAL A 17 30.27 -15.81 5.39
N MET A 18 31.40 -16.15 6.02
CA MET A 18 31.42 -17.11 7.13
C MET A 18 30.79 -16.54 8.40
N GLU A 19 31.08 -15.29 8.75
CA GLU A 19 30.49 -14.64 9.93
C GLU A 19 28.94 -14.62 9.89
N PRO A 20 28.27 -14.08 8.86
CA PRO A 20 26.81 -14.09 8.80
C PRO A 20 26.24 -15.51 8.67
N TYR A 21 26.94 -16.43 8.00
CA TYR A 21 26.52 -17.84 7.97
C TYR A 21 26.50 -18.47 9.37
N GLU A 22 27.55 -18.28 10.17
CA GLU A 22 27.66 -18.85 11.51
C GLU A 22 26.60 -18.27 12.45
N LEU A 23 26.39 -16.95 12.40
CA LEU A 23 25.37 -16.28 13.20
C LEU A 23 23.96 -16.77 12.84
N MET A 24 23.66 -16.96 11.56
CA MET A 24 22.37 -17.50 11.11
C MET A 24 22.20 -19.00 11.45
N SER A 25 23.26 -19.81 11.32
CA SER A 25 23.21 -21.26 11.61
C SER A 25 23.01 -21.53 13.10
N GLN A 26 23.61 -20.70 13.95
CA GLN A 26 23.42 -20.70 15.40
C GLN A 26 22.15 -19.96 15.86
N LYS A 27 21.33 -19.46 14.92
CA LYS A 27 20.03 -18.81 15.17
C LYS A 27 20.11 -17.52 15.98
N TYR A 28 21.22 -16.78 15.91
CA TYR A 28 21.29 -15.43 16.50
C TYR A 28 20.39 -14.44 15.77
N PHE A 29 20.27 -14.57 14.44
CA PHE A 29 19.32 -13.80 13.64
C PHE A 29 18.89 -14.58 12.40
N ILE A 30 17.88 -14.06 11.71
CA ILE A 30 17.45 -14.57 10.40
C ILE A 30 17.05 -13.40 9.50
N HIS A 31 17.34 -13.50 8.21
CA HIS A 31 16.81 -12.57 7.22
C HIS A 31 15.31 -12.80 6.98
N ALA A 32 14.65 -11.79 6.41
CA ALA A 32 13.25 -11.91 6.00
C ALA A 32 13.07 -13.02 4.96
N SER A 33 11.87 -13.63 4.94
CA SER A 33 11.53 -14.73 4.02
C SER A 33 11.89 -14.49 2.54
N PRO A 34 11.68 -13.29 1.93
CA PRO A 34 12.04 -13.04 0.54
C PRO A 34 13.55 -13.14 0.31
N THR A 35 14.35 -12.66 1.26
CA THR A 35 15.80 -12.82 1.21
C THR A 35 16.18 -14.30 1.27
N LEU A 36 15.50 -15.09 2.10
CA LEU A 36 15.75 -16.53 2.21
C LEU A 36 15.36 -17.30 0.93
N PHE A 37 14.27 -16.89 0.27
CA PHE A 37 13.78 -17.54 -0.95
C PHE A 37 14.55 -17.13 -2.22
N ASN A 38 14.94 -15.85 -2.32
CA ASN A 38 15.40 -15.26 -3.57
C ASN A 38 16.90 -14.97 -3.62
N ALA A 39 17.62 -14.97 -2.49
CA ALA A 39 19.05 -14.74 -2.50
C ALA A 39 19.78 -15.83 -3.30
N GLY A 40 20.56 -15.40 -4.30
CA GLY A 40 21.31 -16.30 -5.18
C GLY A 40 20.50 -16.90 -6.34
N THR A 41 19.23 -16.50 -6.52
CA THR A 41 18.45 -16.86 -7.72
C THR A 41 18.70 -15.87 -8.88
N VAL A 42 18.08 -16.09 -10.04
CA VAL A 42 18.17 -15.21 -11.21
C VAL A 42 17.54 -13.83 -10.92
N ASN A 43 16.38 -13.81 -10.26
CA ASN A 43 15.67 -12.59 -9.89
C ASN A 43 15.71 -12.43 -8.37
N GLN A 44 16.68 -11.66 -7.89
CA GLN A 44 16.96 -11.50 -6.46
C GLN A 44 16.10 -10.40 -5.82
N TYR A 45 14.78 -10.58 -5.76
CA TYR A 45 13.89 -9.69 -5.01
C TYR A 45 14.04 -9.95 -3.50
N LEU A 46 14.98 -9.25 -2.86
CA LEU A 46 15.31 -9.45 -1.45
C LEU A 46 14.40 -8.65 -0.49
N SER A 47 13.76 -7.60 -0.99
CA SER A 47 12.83 -6.73 -0.27
C SER A 47 11.38 -7.08 -0.61
N PHE A 48 10.47 -6.89 0.36
CA PHE A 48 9.07 -7.27 0.18
C PHE A 48 8.07 -6.18 0.57
N CYS A 49 8.40 -5.27 1.49
CA CYS A 49 7.47 -4.21 1.89
C CYS A 49 7.76 -2.94 1.10
N PHE A 50 6.75 -2.42 0.42
CA PHE A 50 6.85 -1.20 -0.37
C PHE A 50 5.77 -0.21 0.05
N LEU A 51 6.15 1.05 0.17
CA LEU A 51 5.22 2.16 0.36
C LEU A 51 5.16 2.94 -0.95
N VAL A 52 3.95 3.08 -1.49
CA VAL A 52 3.72 3.72 -2.79
C VAL A 52 2.85 4.94 -2.60
N GLY A 53 3.32 6.06 -3.12
CA GLY A 53 2.53 7.27 -3.21
C GLY A 53 1.57 7.23 -4.38
N MET A 54 0.31 7.59 -4.15
CA MET A 54 -0.61 7.84 -5.26
C MET A 54 -0.07 9.06 -6.03
N LYS A 55 0.30 8.87 -7.30
CA LYS A 55 1.09 9.87 -8.03
C LYS A 55 0.36 11.19 -8.23
N GLU A 56 -0.86 11.11 -8.79
CA GLU A 56 -1.67 12.29 -9.09
C GLU A 56 -3.16 11.95 -8.98
N ALA A 57 -3.97 12.96 -8.67
CA ALA A 57 -5.43 12.87 -8.69
C ALA A 57 -6.00 12.95 -10.13
N SER A 58 -5.40 12.19 -11.04
CA SER A 58 -5.72 12.09 -12.47
C SER A 58 -5.90 10.61 -12.86
N ILE A 59 -6.59 10.32 -13.97
CA ILE A 59 -6.72 8.95 -14.47
C ILE A 59 -5.35 8.36 -14.78
N ASP A 60 -4.47 9.14 -15.43
CA ASP A 60 -3.11 8.69 -15.76
C ASP A 60 -2.29 8.39 -14.49
N GLY A 61 -2.35 9.26 -13.48
CA GLY A 61 -1.68 9.04 -12.19
C GLY A 61 -2.18 7.80 -11.45
N ILE A 62 -3.50 7.58 -11.46
CA ILE A 62 -4.13 6.39 -10.86
C ILE A 62 -3.67 5.12 -11.57
N PHE A 63 -3.76 5.06 -12.90
CA PHE A 63 -3.39 3.87 -13.66
C PHE A 63 -1.88 3.62 -13.67
N GLN A 64 -1.04 4.65 -13.61
CA GLN A 64 0.39 4.49 -13.39
C GLN A 64 0.67 3.87 -12.02
N THR A 65 -0.06 4.29 -10.98
CA THR A 65 0.05 3.69 -9.64
C THR A 65 -0.43 2.24 -9.64
N VAL A 66 -1.53 1.92 -10.34
CA VAL A 66 -2.00 0.53 -10.53
C VAL A 66 -0.94 -0.33 -11.23
N HIS A 67 -0.32 0.20 -12.29
CA HIS A 67 0.75 -0.49 -13.01
C HIS A 67 1.95 -0.78 -12.10
N ASP A 68 2.46 0.23 -11.39
CA ASP A 68 3.64 0.09 -10.54
C ASP A 68 3.39 -0.91 -9.40
N THR A 69 2.20 -0.85 -8.79
CA THR A 69 1.79 -1.79 -7.73
C THR A 69 1.59 -3.21 -8.24
N ALA A 70 1.09 -3.39 -9.47
CA ALA A 70 1.02 -4.70 -10.12
C ALA A 70 2.41 -5.30 -10.36
N LEU A 71 3.39 -4.51 -10.79
CA LEU A 71 4.77 -4.98 -10.95
C LEU A 71 5.40 -5.40 -9.62
N ILE A 72 5.15 -4.63 -8.55
CA ILE A 72 5.62 -4.98 -7.20
C ILE A 72 4.95 -6.28 -6.73
N SER A 73 3.63 -6.43 -6.91
CA SER A 73 2.90 -7.64 -6.53
C SER A 73 3.37 -8.88 -7.31
N LYS A 74 3.71 -8.71 -8.60
CA LYS A 74 4.32 -9.78 -9.41
C LYS A 74 5.65 -10.26 -8.81
N ALA A 75 6.44 -9.36 -8.24
CA ALA A 75 7.67 -9.67 -7.50
C ALA A 75 7.40 -10.17 -6.06
N SER A 76 6.15 -10.56 -5.76
CA SER A 76 5.65 -10.96 -4.45
C SER A 76 5.71 -9.87 -3.37
N GLY A 77 5.84 -8.58 -3.70
CA GLY A 77 5.87 -7.51 -2.70
C GLY A 77 4.51 -7.23 -2.06
N GLY A 78 4.50 -7.03 -0.74
CA GLY A 78 3.39 -6.40 0.00
C GLY A 78 3.46 -4.88 -0.10
N ILE A 79 2.31 -4.22 -0.27
CA ILE A 79 2.25 -2.81 -0.67
C ILE A 79 1.36 -2.02 0.27
N GLY A 80 1.87 -0.90 0.80
CA GLY A 80 1.09 0.15 1.43
C GLY A 80 0.90 1.33 0.47
N ILE A 81 -0.32 1.84 0.32
CA ILE A 81 -0.66 2.92 -0.61
C ILE A 81 -1.43 4.00 0.15
N HIS A 82 -0.94 5.23 0.16
CA HIS A 82 -1.76 6.35 0.65
C HIS A 82 -2.64 6.88 -0.48
N VAL A 83 -3.92 7.11 -0.17
CA VAL A 83 -4.93 7.55 -1.15
C VAL A 83 -5.61 8.88 -0.78
N SER A 84 -5.11 9.57 0.26
CA SER A 84 -5.67 10.83 0.77
C SER A 84 -5.65 11.98 -0.24
N ASN A 85 -4.88 11.91 -1.32
CA ASN A 85 -4.81 12.97 -2.35
C ASN A 85 -5.85 12.81 -3.47
N ILE A 86 -6.60 11.70 -3.51
CA ILE A 86 -7.63 11.47 -4.52
C ILE A 86 -8.90 12.24 -4.16
N ARG A 87 -9.48 12.93 -5.13
CA ARG A 87 -10.73 13.70 -4.94
C ARG A 87 -11.89 12.80 -4.47
N ALA A 88 -12.67 13.29 -3.52
CA ALA A 88 -13.80 12.57 -2.95
C ALA A 88 -15.00 12.50 -3.92
N LYS A 89 -16.02 11.72 -3.54
CA LYS A 89 -17.27 11.60 -4.29
C LYS A 89 -17.98 12.95 -4.41
N GLY A 90 -18.47 13.27 -5.61
CA GLY A 90 -19.16 14.53 -5.89
C GLY A 90 -18.25 15.70 -6.23
N ALA A 91 -16.93 15.58 -6.03
CA ALA A 91 -15.97 16.63 -6.39
C ALA A 91 -15.98 16.92 -7.90
N TYR A 92 -15.87 18.19 -8.28
CA TYR A 92 -15.92 18.62 -9.67
C TYR A 92 -14.73 18.10 -10.52
N VAL A 93 -15.00 17.76 -11.78
CA VAL A 93 -14.00 17.32 -12.76
C VAL A 93 -14.07 18.23 -13.98
N SER A 94 -13.11 19.15 -14.09
CA SER A 94 -13.06 20.17 -15.15
C SER A 94 -12.96 19.60 -16.57
N GLY A 95 -12.18 18.54 -16.76
CA GLY A 95 -11.94 17.96 -18.09
C GLY A 95 -13.16 17.28 -18.72
N SER A 96 -14.08 16.74 -17.93
CA SER A 96 -15.28 16.04 -18.40
C SER A 96 -16.58 16.78 -18.07
N ASN A 97 -16.48 17.97 -17.46
CA ASN A 97 -17.61 18.72 -16.89
C ASN A 97 -18.54 17.85 -16.02
N GLY A 98 -17.95 16.92 -15.27
CA GLY A 98 -18.66 15.92 -14.48
C GLY A 98 -18.32 15.97 -13.00
N THR A 99 -18.77 14.96 -12.26
CA THR A 99 -18.46 14.77 -10.85
C THR A 99 -17.69 13.47 -10.63
N SER A 100 -16.82 13.46 -9.62
CA SER A 100 -16.05 12.29 -9.23
C SER A 100 -16.95 11.22 -8.60
N ASN A 101 -16.66 9.95 -8.90
CA ASN A 101 -17.30 8.82 -8.23
C ASN A 101 -16.64 8.47 -6.86
N GLY A 102 -15.57 9.18 -6.48
CA GLY A 102 -14.87 9.05 -5.20
C GLY A 102 -13.89 7.87 -5.13
N LEU A 103 -13.45 7.56 -3.91
CA LEU A 103 -12.45 6.53 -3.63
C LEU A 103 -12.93 5.11 -3.93
N ILE A 104 -14.18 4.78 -3.61
CA ILE A 104 -14.66 3.39 -3.60
C ILE A 104 -14.51 2.69 -4.96
N PRO A 105 -14.94 3.30 -6.10
CA PRO A 105 -14.75 2.67 -7.41
C PRO A 105 -13.28 2.52 -7.79
N MET A 106 -12.43 3.50 -7.44
CA MET A 106 -10.98 3.42 -7.67
C MET A 106 -10.36 2.25 -6.88
N LEU A 107 -10.70 2.12 -5.60
CA LEU A 107 -10.20 1.04 -4.75
C LEU A 107 -10.64 -0.35 -5.25
N ARG A 108 -11.79 -0.46 -5.92
CA ARG A 108 -12.18 -1.72 -6.58
C ARG A 108 -11.26 -2.11 -7.73
N VAL A 109 -10.69 -1.15 -8.46
CA VAL A 109 -9.67 -1.44 -9.48
C VAL A 109 -8.46 -2.09 -8.82
N PHE A 110 -7.94 -1.49 -7.74
CA PHE A 110 -6.84 -2.06 -6.98
C PHE A 110 -7.17 -3.43 -6.38
N ASN A 111 -8.39 -3.63 -5.87
CA ASN A 111 -8.84 -4.92 -5.36
C ASN A 111 -8.76 -6.00 -6.44
N ASN A 112 -9.28 -5.71 -7.64
CA ASN A 112 -9.25 -6.64 -8.75
C ASN A 112 -7.82 -6.89 -9.25
N THR A 113 -6.96 -5.87 -9.25
CA THR A 113 -5.54 -6.03 -9.56
C THR A 113 -4.84 -6.94 -8.54
N ALA A 114 -5.09 -6.76 -7.25
CA ALA A 114 -4.52 -7.61 -6.19
C ALA A 114 -4.95 -9.08 -6.32
N ARG A 115 -6.19 -9.32 -6.76
CA ARG A 115 -6.69 -10.68 -7.08
C ARG A 115 -6.08 -11.26 -8.34
N TYR A 116 -5.83 -10.45 -9.35
CA TYR A 116 -5.31 -10.90 -10.64
C TYR A 116 -3.81 -11.22 -10.58
N VAL A 117 -3.03 -10.41 -9.86
CA VAL A 117 -1.57 -10.58 -9.74
C VAL A 117 -1.24 -11.33 -8.45
N ASP A 118 -1.49 -12.64 -8.47
CA ASP A 118 -1.50 -13.57 -7.32
C ASP A 118 -0.13 -14.20 -6.97
N GLN A 119 0.95 -13.42 -7.13
CA GLN A 119 2.32 -13.84 -6.81
C GLN A 119 2.80 -15.12 -7.55
N GLY A 120 2.24 -15.39 -8.74
CA GLY A 120 2.81 -16.39 -9.67
C GLY A 120 2.15 -17.76 -9.66
N GLY A 121 0.84 -17.84 -9.41
CA GLY A 121 0.09 -19.10 -9.52
C GLY A 121 -0.76 -19.45 -8.30
N ASN A 122 -1.35 -18.44 -7.66
CA ASN A 122 -2.38 -18.59 -6.64
C ASN A 122 -1.91 -19.13 -5.27
N GLU A 123 -0.62 -19.07 -4.95
CA GLU A 123 -0.12 -19.43 -3.61
C GLU A 123 -0.45 -18.35 -2.56
N ARG A 124 -0.46 -17.06 -2.94
CA ARG A 124 -0.84 -15.93 -2.07
C ARG A 124 -1.44 -14.75 -2.87
N PRO A 125 -2.67 -14.31 -2.55
CA PRO A 125 -3.22 -13.08 -3.12
C PRO A 125 -2.32 -11.87 -2.83
N GLY A 126 -2.24 -10.92 -3.75
CA GLY A 126 -1.51 -9.67 -3.54
C GLY A 126 -2.04 -8.93 -2.29
N ALA A 127 -1.14 -8.50 -1.41
CA ALA A 127 -1.50 -7.86 -0.15
C ALA A 127 -1.33 -6.34 -0.24
N TYR A 128 -2.43 -5.63 -0.48
CA TYR A 128 -2.43 -4.16 -0.62
C TYR A 128 -3.12 -3.53 0.59
N CYS A 129 -2.42 -2.63 1.28
CA CYS A 129 -2.94 -1.84 2.39
C CYS A 129 -3.17 -0.41 1.95
N MET A 130 -4.42 0.02 1.96
CA MET A 130 -4.82 1.38 1.62
C MET A 130 -4.83 2.22 2.90
N SER A 131 -4.08 3.32 2.94
CA SER A 131 -4.10 4.27 4.04
C SER A 131 -4.83 5.55 3.67
N LEU A 132 -5.73 5.98 4.54
CA LEU A 132 -6.53 7.19 4.38
C LEU A 132 -6.51 8.02 5.66
N GLU A 133 -6.42 9.33 5.52
CA GLU A 133 -6.56 10.25 6.64
C GLU A 133 -8.03 10.51 7.00
N PRO A 134 -8.36 10.66 8.30
CA PRO A 134 -9.75 10.70 8.77
C PRO A 134 -10.50 11.99 8.41
N TRP A 135 -9.82 13.03 7.90
CA TRP A 135 -10.47 14.24 7.39
C TRP A 135 -11.05 14.05 5.98
N HIS A 136 -10.70 12.96 5.28
CA HIS A 136 -11.16 12.76 3.91
C HIS A 136 -12.67 12.51 3.84
N LEU A 137 -13.37 13.17 2.92
CA LEU A 137 -14.84 13.12 2.83
C LEU A 137 -15.42 11.71 2.64
N ASP A 138 -14.73 10.84 1.90
CA ASP A 138 -15.14 9.45 1.68
C ASP A 138 -14.79 8.48 2.86
N ILE A 139 -14.34 9.00 4.02
CA ILE A 139 -13.87 8.17 5.16
C ILE A 139 -14.89 7.14 5.65
N PHE A 140 -16.18 7.51 5.71
CA PHE A 140 -17.22 6.62 6.20
C PHE A 140 -17.48 5.44 5.27
N ASP A 141 -17.40 5.65 3.95
CA ASP A 141 -17.53 4.58 2.96
C ASP A 141 -16.26 3.72 2.96
N PHE A 142 -15.08 4.35 3.12
CA PHE A 142 -13.80 3.66 3.22
C PHE A 142 -13.76 2.65 4.37
N LEU A 143 -14.26 3.04 5.56
CA LEU A 143 -14.36 2.16 6.73
C LEU A 143 -15.29 0.96 6.51
N GLN A 144 -16.17 1.01 5.50
CA GLN A 144 -17.13 -0.05 5.20
C GLN A 144 -16.64 -1.03 4.12
N LEU A 145 -15.50 -0.78 3.48
CA LEU A 145 -15.00 -1.56 2.34
C LEU A 145 -14.87 -3.06 2.60
N LYS A 146 -14.56 -3.44 3.84
CA LYS A 146 -14.35 -4.84 4.26
C LYS A 146 -15.57 -5.50 4.90
N LYS A 147 -16.70 -4.78 5.09
CA LYS A 147 -17.90 -5.37 5.70
C LYS A 147 -18.44 -6.51 4.83
N SER A 148 -18.79 -7.62 5.47
CA SER A 148 -19.35 -8.81 4.80
C SER A 148 -20.79 -8.58 4.34
N GLN A 149 -21.54 -7.73 5.04
CA GLN A 149 -22.92 -7.37 4.73
C GLN A 149 -22.95 -6.18 3.74
N ASP A 150 -23.94 -6.17 2.84
CA ASP A 150 -24.20 -5.25 1.70
C ASP A 150 -23.72 -5.71 0.32
N LYS A 151 -24.11 -4.91 -0.70
CA LYS A 151 -23.84 -5.12 -2.13
C LYS A 151 -22.33 -5.16 -2.44
N ASP A 152 -21.90 -6.18 -3.16
CA ASP A 152 -20.49 -6.40 -3.54
C ASP A 152 -19.89 -5.25 -4.36
N GLU A 153 -20.71 -4.46 -5.05
CA GLU A 153 -20.27 -3.31 -5.85
C GLU A 153 -19.66 -2.15 -5.04
N LEU A 154 -19.88 -2.13 -3.73
CA LEU A 154 -19.34 -1.13 -2.80
C LEU A 154 -18.26 -1.73 -1.87
N ARG A 155 -17.68 -2.86 -2.25
CA ARG A 155 -16.74 -3.61 -1.41
C ARG A 155 -15.42 -3.86 -2.12
N ALA A 156 -14.38 -3.93 -1.31
CA ALA A 156 -13.02 -4.28 -1.70
C ALA A 156 -12.42 -5.16 -0.59
N ARG A 157 -12.88 -6.42 -0.52
CA ARG A 157 -12.61 -7.31 0.63
C ARG A 157 -11.17 -7.83 0.67
N ASP A 158 -10.52 -7.90 -0.49
CA ASP A 158 -9.15 -8.39 -0.63
C ASP A 158 -8.11 -7.33 -0.23
N LEU A 159 -8.52 -6.06 -0.18
CA LEU A 159 -7.68 -4.98 0.33
C LEU A 159 -7.64 -4.97 1.86
N PHE A 160 -6.53 -4.49 2.40
CA PHE A 160 -6.41 -4.05 3.79
C PHE A 160 -6.65 -2.54 3.86
N ILE A 161 -7.22 -2.08 4.98
CA ILE A 161 -7.47 -0.67 5.23
C ILE A 161 -6.69 -0.25 6.47
N ALA A 162 -6.12 0.95 6.43
CA ALA A 162 -5.42 1.59 7.53
C ALA A 162 -5.85 3.05 7.62
N LEU A 163 -5.86 3.59 8.84
CA LEU A 163 -6.08 5.01 9.08
C LEU A 163 -4.75 5.68 9.37
N TRP A 164 -4.50 6.80 8.69
CA TRP A 164 -3.39 7.69 9.01
C TRP A 164 -3.92 8.83 9.87
N ILE A 165 -3.84 8.66 11.19
CA ILE A 165 -4.57 9.51 12.14
C ILE A 165 -3.68 10.67 12.59
N SER A 166 -4.20 11.90 12.51
CA SER A 166 -3.55 13.08 13.08
C SER A 166 -3.87 13.25 14.56
N ASP A 167 -2.96 13.88 15.30
CA ASP A 167 -3.16 14.21 16.72
C ASP A 167 -4.41 15.09 16.92
N LEU A 168 -4.70 15.98 15.96
CA LEU A 168 -5.88 16.83 16.01
C LEU A 168 -7.18 16.02 16.01
N PHE A 169 -7.27 14.95 15.22
CA PHE A 169 -8.44 14.08 15.22
C PHE A 169 -8.67 13.49 16.62
N MET A 170 -7.62 12.94 17.24
CA MET A 170 -7.71 12.35 18.57
C MET A 170 -8.06 13.38 19.66
N LYS A 171 -7.52 14.60 19.57
CA LYS A 171 -7.88 15.72 20.46
C LYS A 171 -9.36 16.10 20.34
N ARG A 172 -9.90 16.15 19.11
CA ARG A 172 -11.32 16.45 18.88
C ARG A 172 -12.23 15.36 19.42
N VAL A 173 -11.87 14.08 19.22
CA VAL A 173 -12.59 12.95 19.81
C VAL A 173 -12.60 13.02 21.33
N GLN A 174 -11.46 13.33 21.96
CA GLN A 174 -11.36 13.42 23.42
C GLN A 174 -12.24 14.53 24.02
N CYS A 175 -12.40 15.65 23.31
CA CYS A 175 -13.18 16.79 23.75
C CYS A 175 -14.64 16.79 23.24
N ASP A 176 -15.09 15.73 22.58
CA ASP A 176 -16.39 15.65 21.89
C ASP A 176 -16.65 16.86 20.97
N GLY A 177 -15.62 17.26 20.23
CA GLY A 177 -15.64 18.42 19.36
C GLY A 177 -15.96 18.07 17.91
N ASP A 178 -16.36 19.07 17.13
CA ASP A 178 -16.66 18.91 15.71
C ASP A 178 -15.44 18.44 14.91
N TRP A 179 -15.68 17.61 13.90
CA TRP A 179 -14.69 17.18 12.92
C TRP A 179 -15.14 17.54 11.51
N SER A 180 -14.25 18.18 10.75
CA SER A 180 -14.54 18.64 9.40
C SER A 180 -14.03 17.64 8.36
N LEU A 181 -14.85 17.40 7.35
CA LEU A 181 -14.53 16.53 6.23
C LEU A 181 -14.28 17.35 4.96
N PHE A 182 -13.22 17.01 4.23
CA PHE A 182 -12.79 17.73 3.04
C PHE A 182 -12.56 16.79 1.87
N SER A 183 -12.80 17.31 0.67
CA SER A 183 -12.23 16.74 -0.54
C SER A 183 -10.85 17.39 -0.81
N PRO A 184 -9.80 16.63 -1.17
CA PRO A 184 -8.45 17.17 -1.36
C PRO A 184 -8.32 18.30 -2.38
N ASN A 185 -9.25 18.41 -3.34
CA ASN A 185 -9.30 19.53 -4.29
C ASN A 185 -9.78 20.85 -3.66
N GLU A 186 -10.49 20.80 -2.55
CA GLU A 186 -10.97 21.98 -1.81
C GLU A 186 -10.01 22.37 -0.67
N ALA A 187 -9.34 21.39 -0.09
CA ALA A 187 -8.31 21.57 0.94
C ALA A 187 -6.98 20.90 0.53
N PRO A 188 -6.27 21.45 -0.48
CA PRO A 188 -5.03 20.85 -0.98
C PRO A 188 -3.90 20.94 0.04
N GLY A 189 -3.02 19.93 0.03
CA GLY A 189 -1.81 19.90 0.86
C GLY A 189 -2.00 19.42 2.29
N LEU A 190 -3.23 19.08 2.72
CA LEU A 190 -3.47 18.51 4.06
C LEU A 190 -2.66 17.23 4.32
N SER A 191 -2.44 16.41 3.29
CA SER A 191 -1.63 15.19 3.38
C SER A 191 -0.11 15.44 3.40
N ASP A 192 0.33 16.67 3.10
CA ASP A 192 1.74 17.02 2.94
C ASP A 192 2.27 17.84 4.12
N VAL A 193 1.45 18.01 5.16
CA VAL A 193 1.77 18.72 6.40
C VAL A 193 1.47 17.84 7.61
N TYR A 194 2.12 18.13 8.74
CA TYR A 194 1.95 17.39 9.99
C TYR A 194 2.06 18.31 11.22
N GLY A 195 1.57 17.85 12.37
CA GLY A 195 1.61 18.55 13.66
C GLY A 195 0.46 18.18 14.60
#